data_AF-A0A7C2V8D7-F1
#
_entry.id   AF-A0A7C2V8D7-F1
#
_cell.length_a   1.000
_cell.length_b   1.000
_cell.length_c   1.000
_cell.angle_alpha   90.00
_cell.angle_beta   90.00
_cell.angle_gamma   90.00
#
_symmetry.space_group_name_H-M   'P 1'
#
loop_
_entity.id
_entity.type
_entity.pdbx_description
1 polymer ?
#
loop_
_entity_poly.entity_id
_entity_poly.type
_entity_poly.pdbx_seq_one_letter_code
_entity_poly.pdbx_strand_id
1 'polypeptide(L)'
;MDERWMVAAMASAMGLFAYGVWESFQVRLTRYELQSHRLPSKHNALRIAQLSDLHLSRFGAKERRAVALVAQWRPHLIALTGDVTAWHRALPAVETLFRHLAEIA
;
A
#
# COMPACT_ATOMS: atom_id res chain seq x y z
N MET A 1 38.44 15.52 13.43
CA MET A 1 37.01 15.25 13.71
C MET A 1 36.99 14.25 14.86
N ASP A 2 36.45 14.65 16.00
CA ASP A 2 36.59 13.85 17.22
C ASP A 2 35.77 12.56 17.14
N GLU A 3 36.25 11.50 17.80
CA GLU A 3 35.61 10.18 17.83
C GLU A 3 34.14 10.24 18.27
N ARG A 4 33.81 11.14 19.20
CA ARG A 4 32.44 11.37 19.68
C ARG A 4 31.49 11.84 18.58
N TRP A 5 31.98 12.68 17.67
CA TRP A 5 31.18 13.16 16.53
C TRP A 5 30.99 12.07 15.48
N MET A 6 32.00 11.22 15.27
CA MET A 6 31.87 10.04 14.40
C MET A 6 30.83 9.05 14.93
N VAL A 7 30.89 8.73 16.23
CA VAL A 7 29.91 7.84 16.87
C VAL A 7 28.49 8.41 16.77
N ALA A 8 28.32 9.71 17.04
CA ALA A 8 27.03 10.37 16.92
C ALA A 8 26.48 10.35 15.48
N ALA A 9 27.34 10.58 14.48
CA ALA A 9 26.96 10.52 13.08
C ALA A 9 26.56 9.10 12.66
N MET A 10 27.33 8.07 13.06
CA MET A 10 27.00 6.68 12.76
C MET A 10 25.69 6.23 13.41
N ALA A 11 25.47 6.58 14.69
CA ALA A 11 24.24 6.27 15.39
C ALA A 11 23.02 6.93 14.71
N SER A 12 23.18 8.19 14.29
CA SER A 12 22.12 8.92 13.57
C SER A 12 21.81 8.29 12.22
N ALA A 13 22.83 7.92 11.44
CA ALA A 13 22.66 7.24 10.16
C ALA A 13 21.95 5.89 10.33
N MET A 14 22.33 5.10 11.35
CA MET A 14 21.68 3.84 11.68
C MET A 14 20.21 4.04 12.07
N GLY A 15 19.92 5.06 12.88
CA GLY A 15 18.56 5.41 13.29
C GLY A 15 17.67 5.80 12.10
N LEU A 16 18.18 6.64 11.20
CA LEU A 16 17.48 7.02 9.97
C LEU A 16 17.26 5.82 9.04
N PHE A 17 18.24 4.94 8.88
CA PHE A 17 18.10 3.73 8.09
C PHE A 17 17.03 2.79 8.66
N ALA A 18 17.09 2.52 9.97
CA ALA A 18 16.09 1.69 10.65
C ALA A 18 14.68 2.28 10.54
N TYR A 19 14.55 3.60 10.71
CA TYR A 19 13.30 4.32 10.54
C TYR A 19 12.76 4.18 9.10
N GLY A 20 13.60 4.41 8.08
CA GLY A 20 13.20 4.30 6.68
C GLY A 20 12.74 2.89 6.31
N VAL A 21 13.42 1.85 6.81
CA VAL A 21 12.98 0.46 6.65
C VAL A 21 11.62 0.25 7.30
N TRP A 22 11.45 0.66 8.56
CA TRP A 22 10.19 0.50 9.28
C TRP A 22 9.01 1.21 8.60
N GLU A 23 9.22 2.46 8.20
CA GLU A 23 8.24 3.32 7.53
C GLU A 23 7.78 2.71 6.19
N SER A 24 8.71 2.14 5.42
CA SER A 24 8.41 1.46 4.14
C SER A 24 7.47 0.25 4.25
N PHE A 25 7.30 -0.33 5.44
CA PHE A 25 6.37 -1.45 5.69
C PHE A 25 5.00 -1.01 6.22
N GLN A 26 4.78 0.28 6.48
CA GLN A 26 3.54 0.79 7.04
C GLN A 26 2.44 0.96 5.99
N VAL A 27 1.74 -0.12 5.65
CA VAL A 27 0.52 -0.04 4.82
C VAL A 27 -0.63 0.55 5.62
N ARG A 28 -1.25 1.61 5.08
CA ARG A 28 -2.38 2.31 5.71
C ARG A 28 -3.54 2.43 4.72
N LEU A 29 -4.76 2.42 5.26
CA LEU A 29 -5.97 2.76 4.50
C LEU A 29 -6.28 4.24 4.72
N THR A 30 -6.18 5.04 3.66
CA THR A 30 -6.63 6.43 3.66
C THR A 30 -8.01 6.51 3.04
N ARG A 31 -8.93 7.25 3.67
CA ARG A 31 -10.33 7.36 3.24
C ARG A 31 -10.62 8.77 2.77
N TYR A 32 -11.26 8.87 1.62
CA TYR A 32 -11.76 10.11 1.07
C TYR A 32 -13.27 9.95 0.83
N GLU A 33 -14.06 10.91 1.31
CA GLU A 33 -15.48 11.01 0.98
C GLU A 33 -15.64 12.07 -0.11
N LEU A 34 -16.07 11.65 -1.29
CA LEU A 34 -16.32 12.56 -2.41
C LEU A 34 -17.82 12.87 -2.47
N GLN A 35 -18.16 14.14 -2.43
CA GLN A 35 -19.53 14.63 -2.58
C GLN A 35 -19.58 15.67 -3.70
N SER A 36 -20.59 15.55 -4.56
CA SER A 36 -20.78 16.48 -5.68
C SER A 36 -22.24 16.46 -6.11
N HIS A 37 -22.77 17.60 -6.55
CA HIS A 37 -24.10 17.72 -7.14
C HIS A 37 -24.28 16.88 -8.41
N ARG A 38 -23.17 16.46 -9.04
CA ARG A 38 -23.18 15.59 -10.22
C ARG A 38 -23.21 14.10 -9.87
N LEU A 39 -23.03 13.75 -8.60
CA LEU A 39 -23.05 12.36 -8.14
C LEU A 39 -24.45 11.99 -7.62
N PRO A 40 -24.85 10.71 -7.74
CA PRO A 40 -26.09 10.24 -7.15
C PRO A 40 -26.18 10.54 -5.65
N SER A 41 -27.40 10.65 -5.13
CA SER A 41 -27.64 10.90 -3.71
C SER A 41 -27.01 9.80 -2.83
N LYS A 42 -26.70 10.14 -1.58
CA LYS A 42 -25.96 9.28 -0.63
C LYS A 42 -26.56 7.88 -0.40
N HIS A 43 -27.83 7.69 -0.73
CA HIS A 43 -28.53 6.42 -0.59
C HIS A 43 -27.91 5.27 -1.40
N ASN A 44 -27.03 5.55 -2.37
CA ASN A 44 -26.28 4.54 -3.13
C ASN A 44 -24.78 4.86 -3.21
N ALA A 45 -24.16 5.17 -2.07
CA ALA A 45 -22.75 5.52 -2.01
C ALA A 45 -21.85 4.36 -2.48
N LEU A 46 -21.13 4.58 -3.58
CA LEU A 46 -20.16 3.63 -4.12
C LEU A 46 -18.84 3.71 -3.33
N ARG A 47 -18.39 2.57 -2.82
CA ARG A 47 -17.09 2.41 -2.15
C ARG A 47 -16.08 1.85 -3.16
N ILE A 48 -15.08 2.65 -3.52
CA ILE A 48 -13.98 2.23 -4.42
C ILE A 48 -12.70 2.14 -3.60
N ALA A 49 -12.05 0.97 -3.61
CA ALA A 49 -10.69 0.82 -3.10
C ALA A 49 -9.72 1.04 -4.27
N GLN A 50 -8.98 2.15 -4.25
CA GLN A 50 -7.97 2.44 -5.26
C GLN A 50 -6.59 1.98 -4.77
N LEU A 51 -5.88 1.23 -5.62
CA LEU A 51 -4.50 0.83 -5.42
C LEU A 51 -3.69 1.31 -6.63
N SER A 52 -2.52 1.90 -6.38
CA SER A 52 -1.63 2.44 -7.42
C SER A 52 -0.18 2.10 -7.11
N ASP A 53 0.64 2.00 -8.17
CA ASP A 53 2.10 1.93 -8.12
C ASP A 53 2.63 0.95 -7.05
N LEU A 54 2.04 -0.24 -7.03
CA LEU A 54 2.35 -1.27 -6.06
C LEU A 54 3.76 -1.83 -6.24
N HIS A 55 4.29 -1.80 -7.47
CA HIS A 55 5.64 -2.27 -7.84
C HIS A 55 6.01 -3.58 -7.13
N LEU A 56 5.16 -4.61 -7.26
CA LEU A 56 5.36 -5.88 -6.58
C LEU A 56 6.69 -6.51 -7.01
N SER A 57 7.41 -6.98 -5.99
CA SER A 57 8.57 -7.85 -6.14
C SER A 57 8.29 -9.27 -5.62
N ARG A 58 7.47 -9.37 -4.57
CA ARG A 58 7.03 -10.63 -3.94
C ARG A 58 5.71 -10.43 -3.21
N PHE A 59 5.02 -11.52 -2.89
CA PHE A 59 3.81 -11.49 -2.07
C PHE A 59 4.14 -11.73 -0.58
N GLY A 60 4.32 -10.66 0.17
CA GLY A 60 4.80 -10.67 1.55
C GLY A 60 3.78 -10.19 2.59
N ALA A 61 4.28 -9.83 3.77
CA ALA A 61 3.46 -9.32 4.86
C ALA A 61 2.78 -7.99 4.51
N LYS A 62 3.48 -7.13 3.76
CA LYS A 62 2.97 -5.82 3.29
C LYS A 62 1.74 -6.02 2.40
N GLU A 63 1.84 -6.88 1.40
CA GLU A 63 0.75 -7.19 0.45
C GLU A 63 -0.43 -7.86 1.15
N ARG A 64 -0.18 -8.82 2.05
CA ARG A 64 -1.22 -9.43 2.89
C ARG A 64 -1.94 -8.39 3.76
N ARG A 65 -1.20 -7.42 4.32
CA ARG A 65 -1.79 -6.35 5.11
C ARG A 65 -2.66 -5.43 4.25
N ALA A 66 -2.23 -5.10 3.02
CA ALA A 66 -3.03 -4.33 2.08
C ALA A 66 -4.35 -5.04 1.73
N VAL A 67 -4.28 -6.32 1.36
CA VAL A 67 -5.47 -7.16 1.10
C VAL A 67 -6.41 -7.17 2.30
N ALA A 68 -5.89 -7.35 3.52
CA ALA A 68 -6.71 -7.35 4.73
C ALA A 68 -7.40 -6.00 4.98
N LEU A 69 -6.70 -4.89 4.76
CA LEU A 69 -7.29 -3.55 4.90
C LEU A 69 -8.40 -3.30 3.88
N VAL A 70 -8.20 -3.73 2.62
CA VAL A 70 -9.20 -3.63 1.56
C VAL A 70 -10.43 -4.49 1.92
N ALA A 71 -10.22 -5.75 2.31
CA ALA A 71 -11.28 -6.67 2.70
C ALA A 71 -12.11 -6.13 3.88
N GLN A 72 -11.44 -5.59 4.90
CA GLN A 72 -12.12 -4.98 6.06
C GLN A 72 -12.95 -3.76 5.69
N TRP A 73 -12.54 -3.00 4.68
CA TRP A 73 -13.29 -1.83 4.22
C TRP A 73 -14.49 -2.18 3.34
N ARG A 74 -14.56 -3.40 2.79
CA ARG A 74 -15.66 -3.92 1.96
C ARG A 74 -16.01 -2.97 0.80
N PRO A 75 -15.07 -2.74 -0.14
CA PRO A 75 -15.35 -1.99 -1.36
C PRO A 75 -16.44 -2.68 -2.20
N HIS A 76 -17.09 -1.92 -3.07
CA HIS A 76 -17.90 -2.45 -4.16
C HIS A 76 -17.09 -2.61 -5.45
N LEU A 77 -15.96 -1.91 -5.56
CA LEU A 77 -15.06 -1.96 -6.70
C LEU A 77 -13.62 -1.78 -6.22
N ILE A 78 -12.70 -2.54 -6.79
CA ILE A 78 -11.26 -2.32 -6.62
C ILE A 78 -10.70 -1.75 -7.94
N ALA A 79 -10.09 -0.57 -7.86
CA ALA A 79 -9.48 0.11 -9.00
C ALA A 79 -7.95 0.02 -8.92
N LEU A 80 -7.32 -0.51 -9.97
CA LEU A 80 -5.87 -0.55 -10.12
C LEU A 80 -5.46 0.52 -11.13
N THR A 81 -4.76 1.57 -10.68
CA THR A 81 -4.57 2.79 -11.50
C THR A 81 -3.11 3.10 -11.87
N GLY A 82 -2.15 2.29 -11.41
CA GLY A 82 -0.72 2.50 -11.68
C GLY A 82 0.02 1.17 -11.78
N ASP A 83 1.34 1.21 -11.69
CA ASP A 83 2.19 0.06 -11.99
C ASP A 83 2.09 -1.04 -10.92
N VAL A 84 1.71 -2.25 -11.35
CA VAL A 84 1.49 -3.36 -10.42
C VAL A 84 2.77 -4.17 -10.19
N THR A 85 3.61 -4.32 -11.20
CA THR A 85 4.83 -5.15 -11.14
C THR A 85 6.07 -4.29 -11.30
N ALA A 86 7.13 -4.60 -10.56
CA ALA A 86 8.43 -3.98 -10.80
C ALA A 86 9.18 -4.66 -11.97
N TRP A 87 9.03 -5.97 -12.15
CA TRP A 87 9.75 -6.76 -13.16
C TRP A 87 9.01 -8.06 -13.51
N HIS A 88 9.31 -8.67 -14.66
CA HIS A 88 8.65 -9.93 -15.10
C HIS A 88 8.70 -11.08 -14.09
N ARG A 89 9.76 -11.19 -13.28
CA ARG A 89 9.88 -12.27 -12.28
C ARG A 89 8.85 -12.17 -11.14
N ALA A 90 8.21 -11.01 -10.97
CA ALA A 90 7.21 -10.81 -9.93
C ALA A 90 5.78 -11.17 -10.37
N LEU A 91 5.57 -11.60 -11.62
CA LEU A 91 4.24 -11.98 -12.13
C LEU A 91 3.49 -13.00 -11.25
N PRO A 92 4.12 -14.05 -10.68
CA PRO A 92 3.42 -14.96 -9.77
C PRO A 92 2.90 -14.27 -8.50
N ALA A 93 3.62 -13.26 -7.99
CA ALA A 93 3.19 -12.47 -6.84
C ALA A 93 2.00 -11.56 -7.21
N VAL A 94 2.00 -11.00 -8.42
CA VAL A 94 0.88 -10.22 -8.95
C VAL A 94 -0.36 -11.08 -9.10
N GLU A 95 -0.24 -12.28 -9.67
CA GLU A 95 -1.36 -13.22 -9.80
C GLU A 95 -1.95 -13.57 -8.43
N THR A 96 -1.09 -13.83 -7.44
CA THR A 96 -1.52 -14.13 -6.06
C THR A 96 -2.27 -12.94 -5.45
N LEU A 97 -1.75 -11.72 -5.61
CA LEU A 97 -2.42 -10.52 -5.14
C LEU A 97 -3.79 -10.36 -5.80
N PHE A 98 -3.87 -10.49 -7.13
CA PHE A 98 -5.10 -10.30 -7.88
C PHE A 98 -6.17 -11.31 -7.51
N ARG A 99 -5.78 -12.57 -7.28
CA ARG A 99 -6.71 -13.61 -6.80
C ARG A 99 -7.36 -13.21 -5.49
N HIS A 100 -6.57 -12.75 -4.52
CA HIS A 100 -7.09 -12.28 -3.25
C HIS A 100 -7.93 -11.02 -3.36
N LEU A 101 -7.59 -10.08 -4.25
CA LEU A 101 -8.40 -8.89 -4.48
C LEU A 101 -9.75 -9.22 -5.14
N ALA A 102 -9.75 -10.13 -6.12
CA ALA A 102 -10.97 -10.57 -6.81
C ALA A 102 -11.94 -11.36 -5.90
N GLU A 103 -11.45 -11.97 -4.83
CA GLU A 103 -12.30 -12.59 -3.80
C GLU A 103 -13.05 -11.55 -2.94
N ILE A 104 -12.64 -10.28 -2.97
CA ILE A 104 -13.23 -9.21 -2.13
C ILE A 104 -14.36 -8.48 -2.85
N ALA A 105 -14.19 -8.18 -4.14
CA ALA A 105 -15.12 -7.37 -4.94
C ALA A 105 -15.03 -7.72 -6.43
#